data_AF-A0A8T5U4L7-F1
#
_entry.id   AF-A0A8T5U4L7-F1
#
_cell.length_a   1.000
_cell.length_b   1.000
_cell.length_c   1.000
_cell.angle_alpha   90.00
_cell.angle_beta   90.00
_cell.angle_gamma   90.00
#
_symmetry.space_group_name_H-M   'P 1'
#
loop_
_entity.id
_entity.type
_entity.pdbx_description
1 polymer ?
#
loop_
_entity_poly.entity_id
_entity_poly.type
_entity_poly.pdbx_seq_one_letter_code
_entity_poly.pdbx_strand_id
1 'polypeptide(L)' 'MKENTIKKLGWLIEEFNFLFKFKNQKYHQYDKTLANQIIACFSNSPDFTNDEKLKEMLINTLKTLEVLYPMLLKSA' A
#
# COMPACT_ATOMS: atom_id res chain seq x y z
N MET A 1 -14.39 2.53 -15.11
CA MET A 1 -13.16 1.77 -14.77
C MET A 1 -12.17 2.60 -13.96
N LYS A 2 -11.66 3.74 -14.45
CA LYS A 2 -10.63 4.54 -13.74
C LYS A 2 -11.02 5.00 -12.33
N GLU A 3 -12.28 5.42 -12.10
CA GLU A 3 -12.78 5.79 -10.77
C GLU A 3 -12.68 4.67 -9.73
N ASN A 4 -12.95 3.42 -10.13
CA ASN A 4 -12.83 2.28 -9.21
C ASN A 4 -11.38 2.05 -8.82
N THR A 5 -10.44 2.24 -9.74
CA THR A 5 -9.00 2.11 -9.46
C THR A 5 -8.50 3.19 -8.52
N ILE A 6 -8.96 4.43 -8.67
CA ILE A 6 -8.62 5.53 -7.76
C ILE A 6 -9.18 5.26 -6.35
N LYS A 7 -10.43 4.78 -6.24
CA LYS A 7 -11.03 4.37 -4.96
C LYS A 7 -10.24 3.25 -4.29
N LYS A 8 -9.80 2.24 -5.07
CA LYS A 8 -8.95 1.15 -4.58
C LYS A 8 -7.66 1.68 -3.93
N LEU A 9 -7.00 2.69 -4.51
CA LEU A 9 -5.80 3.30 -3.91
C LEU A 9 -6.10 4.01 -2.58
N GLY A 10 -7.26 4.66 -2.46
CA GLY A 10 -7.71 5.22 -1.18
C GLY A 10 -7.91 4.13 -0.12
N TRP A 11 -8.59 3.04 -0.49
CA TRP A 11 -8.80 1.89 0.38
C TRP A 11 -7.50 1.22 0.83
N LEU A 12 -6.47 1.22 -0.01
CA LEU A 12 -5.16 0.69 0.37
C LEU A 12 -4.58 1.43 1.60
N ILE A 13 -4.72 2.77 1.65
CA ILE A 13 -4.27 3.56 2.80
C ILE A 13 -5.14 3.26 4.03
N GLU A 14 -6.45 3.15 3.86
CA GLU A 14 -7.39 2.84 4.94
C GLU A 14 -7.14 1.46 5.53
N GLU A 15 -6.88 0.45 4.70
CA GLU A 15 -6.56 -0.92 5.13
C GLU A 15 -5.28 -0.94 5.97
N PHE A 16 -4.24 -0.23 5.55
CA PHE A 16 -3.01 -0.09 6.34
C PHE A 16 -3.27 0.60 7.68
N ASN A 17 -4.08 1.66 7.68
CA ASN A 17 -4.48 2.34 8.90
C ASN A 17 -5.28 1.42 9.84
N PHE A 18 -6.17 0.59 9.30
CA PHE A 18 -6.94 -0.35 10.09
C PHE A 18 -6.04 -1.43 10.73
N LEU A 19 -5.13 -2.02 9.95
CA LEU A 19 -4.31 -3.15 10.39
C LEU A 19 -3.13 -2.76 11.30
N PHE A 20 -2.50 -1.59 11.04
CA PHE A 20 -1.18 -1.31 11.58
C PHE A 20 -1.11 -0.09 12.50
N LYS A 21 -2.04 0.88 12.40
CA LYS A 21 -1.96 2.16 13.13
C LYS A 21 -1.79 2.02 14.65
N PHE A 22 -2.44 1.03 15.25
CA PHE A 22 -2.44 0.84 16.71
C PHE A 22 -1.35 -0.10 17.22
N LYS A 23 -0.49 -0.64 16.33
CA LYS A 23 0.62 -1.52 16.73
C LYS A 23 1.80 -0.77 17.34
N ASN A 24 1.72 0.55 17.49
CA ASN A 24 2.75 1.41 18.09
C ASN A 24 4.15 1.14 17.52
N GLN A 25 4.23 0.92 16.21
CA GLN A 25 5.46 0.65 15.46
C GLN A 25 6.22 -0.63 15.86
N LYS A 26 5.65 -1.48 16.72
CA LYS A 26 6.17 -2.82 17.04
C LYS A 26 5.64 -3.84 16.04
N TYR A 27 6.18 -3.80 14.83
CA TYR A 27 5.80 -4.72 13.76
C TYR A 27 6.61 -6.01 13.85
N HIS A 28 5.91 -7.15 13.86
CA HIS A 28 6.56 -8.46 13.78
C HIS A 28 6.75 -8.88 12.32
N GLN A 29 7.54 -9.93 12.10
CA GLN A 29 7.82 -10.42 10.74
C GLN A 29 6.53 -10.76 9.96
N TYR A 30 5.51 -11.25 10.66
CA TYR A 30 4.19 -11.47 10.08
C TYR A 30 3.56 -10.19 9.53
N ASP A 31 3.66 -9.07 10.26
CA ASP A 31 3.10 -7.79 9.84
C ASP A 31 3.79 -7.27 8.58
N LYS A 32 5.12 -7.38 8.53
CA LYS A 32 5.91 -7.02 7.34
C LYS A 32 5.53 -7.88 6.14
N THR A 33 5.33 -9.19 6.37
CA THR A 33 4.92 -10.13 5.33
C THR A 33 3.53 -9.79 4.80
N LEU A 34 2.57 -9.53 5.68
CA LEU A 34 1.21 -9.14 5.33
C LEU A 34 1.19 -7.81 4.56
N ALA A 35 1.91 -6.79 5.03
CA ALA A 35 2.02 -5.50 4.36
C ALA A 35 2.55 -5.65 2.93
N ASN A 36 3.61 -6.45 2.74
CA ASN A 36 4.18 -6.74 1.43
C ASN A 36 3.20 -7.50 0.52
N GLN A 37 2.44 -8.46 1.07
CA GLN A 37 1.41 -9.19 0.31
C GLN A 37 0.29 -8.26 -0.18
N ILE A 38 -0.18 -7.35 0.68
CA ILE A 38 -1.18 -6.36 0.31
C ILE A 38 -0.64 -5.48 -0.82
N ILE A 39 0.57 -4.92 -0.67
CA ILE A 39 1.19 -4.09 -1.72
C ILE A 39 1.32 -4.86 -3.04
N ALA A 40 1.83 -6.09 -3.00
CA ALA A 40 2.01 -6.92 -4.20
C ALA A 40 0.68 -7.19 -4.92
N CYS A 41 -0.42 -7.40 -4.17
CA CYS A 41 -1.75 -7.59 -4.74
C CYS A 41 -2.20 -6.37 -5.55
N PHE A 42 -1.93 -5.15 -5.06
CA PHE A 42 -2.24 -3.93 -5.78
C PHE A 42 -1.30 -3.68 -6.97
N SER A 43 0.00 -3.91 -6.80
CA SER A 43 0.99 -3.70 -7.87
C SER A 43 0.81 -4.65 -9.06
N ASN A 44 0.32 -5.87 -8.83
CA ASN A 44 0.09 -6.85 -9.88
C ASN A 44 -1.30 -6.75 -10.54
N SER A 45 -2.14 -5.82 -10.10
CA SER A 45 -3.45 -5.65 -10.71
C SER A 45 -3.31 -5.09 -12.13
N PRO A 46 -3.97 -5.70 -13.14
CA PRO A 46 -3.90 -5.27 -14.54
C PRO A 46 -4.41 -3.83 -14.76
N ASP A 47 -5.17 -3.29 -13.81
CA ASP A 47 -5.61 -1.89 -13.80
C ASP A 47 -4.41 -0.90 -13.77
N PHE A 48 -3.26 -1.29 -13.17
CA PHE A 48 -2.09 -0.42 -13.01
C PHE A 48 -0.95 -0.71 -13.99
N THR A 49 -1.01 -1.82 -14.74
CA THR A 49 0.05 -2.20 -15.68
C THR A 49 -0.07 -1.47 -17.02
N ASN A 50 -1.28 -1.07 -17.42
CA ASN A 50 -1.57 -0.57 -18.77
C ASN A 50 -1.85 0.95 -18.85
N ASP A 51 -1.85 1.66 -17.72
CA ASP A 51 -2.12 3.10 -17.64
C ASP A 51 -1.03 3.79 -16.80
N GLU A 52 -0.20 4.61 -17.44
CA GLU A 52 0.93 5.28 -16.79
C GLU A 52 0.49 6.23 -15.66
N LYS A 53 -0.66 6.89 -15.82
CA LYS A 53 -1.18 7.80 -14.79
C LYS A 53 -1.62 7.02 -13.56
N LEU A 54 -2.27 5.88 -13.75
CA LEU A 54 -2.64 5.00 -12.64
C LEU A 54 -1.40 4.41 -11.96
N LYS A 55 -0.36 4.07 -12.73
CA LYS A 55 0.93 3.62 -12.19
C LYS A 55 1.61 4.70 -11.35
N GLU A 56 1.61 5.95 -11.81
CA GLU A 56 2.14 7.08 -11.04
C GLU A 56 1.35 7.29 -9.74
N MET A 57 0.02 7.21 -9.79
CA MET A 57 -0.82 7.30 -8.60
C MET A 57 -0.51 6.18 -7.59
N LEU A 58 -0.34 4.95 -8.06
CA LEU A 58 0.08 3.83 -7.20
C LEU A 58 1.44 4.11 -6.54
N ILE A 59 2.44 4.56 -7.31
CA ILE A 59 3.76 4.91 -6.76
C ILE A 59 3.64 5.99 -5.68
N ASN A 60 2.83 7.01 -5.91
CA ASN A 60 2.60 8.07 -4.91
C ASN A 60 1.93 7.53 -3.65
N THR A 61 0.92 6.65 -3.79
CA THR A 61 0.29 5.97 -2.65
C THR A 61 1.29 5.13 -1.86
N LEU A 62 2.17 4.38 -2.53
CA LEU A 62 3.20 3.59 -1.86
C LEU A 62 4.20 4.47 -1.10
N LYS A 63 4.63 5.61 -1.68
CA LYS A 63 5.46 6.59 -0.98
C LYS A 63 4.75 7.16 0.25
N THR A 64 3.45 7.46 0.16
CA THR A 64 2.66 7.88 1.33
C THR A 64 2.66 6.82 2.41
N LEU A 65 2.48 5.54 2.06
CA LEU A 65 2.54 4.45 3.03
C LEU A 65 3.92 4.31 3.67
N GLU A 66 5.01 4.44 2.90
CA GLU A 66 6.38 4.41 3.45
C GLU A 66 6.64 5.54 4.46
N VAL A 67 6.03 6.71 4.25
CA VAL A 67 6.13 7.85 5.18
C VAL A 67 5.30 7.59 6.45
N LEU A 68 4.10 7.02 6.32
CA LEU A 68 3.23 6.71 7.45
C LEU A 68 3.71 5.50 8.28
N TYR A 69 4.32 4.52 7.60
CA TYR A 69 4.70 3.22 8.17
C TYR A 69 6.17 2.89 7.89
N PRO A 70 7.13 3.75 8.27
CA PRO A 70 8.53 3.57 7.89
C PRO A 70 9.13 2.30 8.48
N MET A 71 8.83 1.93 9.73
CA MET A 71 9.35 0.69 10.35
C MET A 71 8.72 -0.60 9.80
N LEU A 72 7.58 -0.49 9.12
CA LEU A 72 6.90 -1.61 8.50
C LEU A 72 7.44 -1.87 7.09
N LEU A 73 7.64 -0.79 6.32
CA LEU A 73 7.90 -0.85 4.88
C LEU A 73 9.34 -0.53 4.48
N LYS A 74 10.07 0.28 5.25
CA LYS A 74 11.52 0.38 5.04
C LYS A 74 12.16 -0.85 5.67
N SER A 75 12.70 -1.70 4.82
CA SER A 75 13.64 -2.73 5.23
C SER A 75 14.76 -2.07 6.03
N ALA A 76 15.02 -2.58 7.22
CA ALA A 76 16.29 -2.37 7.91
C ALA A 76 17.42 -3.01 7.10
#